data_AF-A0A8U0IGI7-F1
#
_entry.id   AF-A0A8U0IGI7-F1
#
_cell.length_a   1.000
_cell.length_b   1.000
_cell.length_c   1.000
_cell.angle_alpha   90.00
_cell.angle_beta   90.00
_cell.angle_gamma   90.00
#
_symmetry.space_group_name_H-M   'P 1'
#
loop_
_entity.id
_entity.type
_entity.pdbx_description
1 polymer ?
#
loop_
_entity_poly.entity_id
_entity_poly.type
_entity_poly.pdbx_seq_one_letter_code
_entity_poly.pdbx_strand_id
1 'polypeptide(L)'
;MTVNDRVSTDNQLARLLQIGIVLEEVVEVRAARHYETLSADERDADVEELLDEAREESADHRRRLEALIDQLDAEAVPLEEIQRLVEARYAQTGPEGFDGILYDQLHGEETAYKFYDDLIEAIEASDTDYALDREELLATLKAIREEEADGVEEVTKFMERRA
;
A
#
# COMPACT_ATOMS: atom_id res chain seq x y z
N MET A 1 14.43 -4.16 17.22
CA MET A 1 14.70 -3.32 16.05
C MET A 1 13.39 -2.68 15.65
N THR A 2 13.26 -1.38 15.91
CA THR A 2 12.08 -0.59 15.54
C THR A 2 12.30 0.04 14.15
N VAL A 3 11.26 0.62 13.56
CA VAL A 3 11.32 1.25 12.24
C VAL A 3 12.22 2.51 12.25
N ASN A 4 12.37 3.18 13.39
CA ASN A 4 13.31 4.31 13.57
C ASN A 4 14.76 4.01 13.18
N ASP A 5 15.24 2.76 13.34
CA ASP A 5 16.60 2.39 12.95
C ASP A 5 16.76 2.24 11.41
N ARG A 6 15.69 2.45 10.64
CA ARG A 6 15.59 2.14 9.19
C ARG A 6 15.38 3.35 8.30
N VAL A 7 15.49 4.58 8.80
CA VAL A 7 15.34 5.82 8.01
C VAL A 7 16.54 6.75 8.21
N SER A 8 17.73 6.18 8.34
CA SER A 8 18.96 6.94 8.62
C SER A 8 19.82 7.20 7.37
N THR A 9 19.43 6.66 6.21
CA THR A 9 20.10 6.88 4.92
C THR A 9 19.13 6.82 3.74
N ASP A 10 19.49 7.43 2.61
CA ASP A 10 18.72 7.36 1.35
C ASP A 10 18.48 5.93 0.88
N ASN A 11 19.47 5.04 1.03
CA ASN A 11 19.30 3.62 0.70
C ASN A 11 18.24 2.93 1.55
N GLN A 12 18.14 3.28 2.83
CA GLN A 12 17.12 2.70 3.70
C GLN A 12 15.73 3.30 3.42
N LEU A 13 15.65 4.61 3.15
CA LEU A 13 14.42 5.27 2.72
C LEU A 13 13.92 4.68 1.39
N ALA A 14 14.78 4.56 0.38
CA ALA A 14 14.44 3.94 -0.89
C ALA A 14 13.89 2.52 -0.71
N ARG A 15 14.52 1.71 0.16
CA ARG A 15 14.02 0.37 0.48
C ARG A 15 12.63 0.38 1.12
N LEU A 16 12.32 1.36 1.96
CA LEU A 16 10.98 1.51 2.55
C LEU A 16 9.96 1.95 1.49
N LEU A 17 10.31 2.90 0.62
CA LEU A 17 9.43 3.29 -0.49
C LEU A 17 9.17 2.11 -1.45
N GLN A 18 10.18 1.27 -1.73
CA GLN A 18 10.01 0.04 -2.50
C GLN A 18 9.09 -0.98 -1.81
N ILE A 19 9.11 -1.06 -0.47
CA ILE A 19 8.14 -1.87 0.28
C ILE A 19 6.73 -1.34 0.07
N GLY A 20 6.54 0.00 0.12
CA GLY A 20 5.27 0.64 -0.23
C GLY A 20 4.79 0.23 -1.62
N ILE A 21 5.65 0.35 -2.64
CA ILE A 21 5.34 -0.08 -4.03
C ILE A 21 4.82 -1.51 -4.08
N VAL A 22 5.45 -2.44 -3.35
CA VAL A 22 5.03 -3.85 -3.35
C VAL A 22 3.71 -4.05 -2.60
N LEU A 23 3.44 -3.29 -1.54
CA LEU A 23 2.14 -3.35 -0.86
C LEU A 23 1.02 -2.91 -1.81
N GLU A 24 1.21 -1.79 -2.51
CA GLU A 24 0.28 -1.31 -3.54
C GLU A 24 0.10 -2.30 -4.70
N GLU A 25 1.20 -2.91 -5.17
CA GLU A 25 1.14 -3.92 -6.22
C GLU A 25 0.31 -5.13 -5.77
N VAL A 26 0.45 -5.54 -4.51
CA VAL A 26 -0.33 -6.64 -3.94
C VAL A 26 -1.81 -6.28 -3.90
N VAL A 27 -2.18 -5.09 -3.46
CA VAL A 27 -3.58 -4.60 -3.44
C VAL A 27 -4.15 -4.59 -4.86
N GLU A 28 -3.48 -3.93 -5.81
CA GLU A 28 -3.95 -3.85 -7.20
C GLU A 28 -4.13 -5.24 -7.84
N VAL A 29 -3.10 -6.10 -7.75
CA VAL A 29 -3.12 -7.42 -8.39
C VAL A 29 -4.22 -8.30 -7.78
N ARG A 30 -4.46 -8.18 -6.47
CA ARG A 30 -5.51 -8.92 -5.78
C ARG A 30 -6.89 -8.41 -6.17
N ALA A 31 -7.12 -7.11 -6.15
CA ALA A 31 -8.39 -6.53 -6.61
C ALA A 31 -8.74 -6.97 -8.04
N ALA A 32 -7.75 -7.00 -8.95
CA ALA A 32 -7.93 -7.50 -10.31
C ALA A 32 -8.33 -8.99 -10.35
N ARG A 33 -7.61 -9.84 -9.60
CA ARG A 33 -7.89 -11.29 -9.53
C ARG A 33 -9.23 -11.58 -8.87
N HIS A 34 -9.58 -10.84 -7.84
CA HIS A 34 -10.81 -11.05 -7.08
C HIS A 34 -12.02 -10.92 -7.99
N TYR A 35 -12.09 -9.83 -8.75
CA TYR A 35 -13.16 -9.62 -9.73
C TYR A 35 -13.28 -10.80 -10.73
N GLU A 36 -12.15 -11.32 -11.22
CA GLU A 36 -12.11 -12.47 -12.14
C GLU A 36 -12.61 -13.78 -11.50
N THR A 37 -12.50 -13.93 -10.19
CA THR A 37 -12.91 -15.14 -9.45
C THR A 37 -14.36 -15.12 -8.95
N LEU A 38 -15.00 -13.95 -8.88
CA LEU A 38 -16.40 -13.81 -8.49
C LEU A 38 -17.35 -14.55 -9.44
N SER A 39 -18.37 -15.20 -8.88
CA SER A 39 -19.44 -15.80 -9.68
C SER A 39 -20.37 -14.73 -10.26
N ALA A 40 -21.18 -15.08 -11.26
CA ALA A 40 -22.06 -14.13 -11.93
C ALA A 40 -23.11 -13.49 -11.00
N ASP A 41 -23.51 -14.19 -9.93
CA ASP A 41 -24.46 -13.68 -8.94
C ASP A 41 -23.79 -12.79 -7.88
N GLU A 42 -22.46 -12.87 -7.75
CA GLU A 42 -21.64 -12.05 -6.83
C GLU A 42 -21.00 -10.84 -7.52
N ARG A 43 -20.96 -10.83 -8.86
CA ARG A 43 -20.55 -9.67 -9.66
C ARG A 43 -21.72 -8.70 -9.80
N ASP A 44 -21.61 -7.58 -9.12
CA ASP A 44 -22.46 -6.41 -9.36
C ASP A 44 -21.62 -5.16 -9.58
N ALA A 45 -22.29 -4.10 -10.03
CA ALA A 45 -21.64 -2.85 -10.40
C ALA A 45 -20.93 -2.18 -9.22
N ASP A 46 -21.45 -2.30 -8.00
CA ASP A 46 -20.86 -1.64 -6.85
C ASP A 46 -19.57 -2.38 -6.41
N VAL A 47 -19.50 -3.71 -6.56
CA VAL A 47 -18.26 -4.49 -6.35
C VAL A 47 -17.23 -4.20 -7.44
N GLU A 48 -17.68 -4.07 -8.69
CA GLU A 48 -16.81 -3.73 -9.82
C GLU A 48 -16.16 -2.36 -9.61
N GLU A 49 -16.97 -1.35 -9.26
CA GLU A 49 -16.52 0.01 -8.98
C GLU A 49 -15.50 0.03 -7.84
N LEU A 50 -15.82 -0.58 -6.69
CA LEU A 50 -14.92 -0.66 -5.53
C LEU A 50 -13.56 -1.28 -5.87
N LEU A 51 -13.55 -2.39 -6.61
CA LEU A 51 -12.31 -3.08 -6.96
C LEU A 51 -11.54 -2.35 -8.07
N ASP A 52 -12.19 -1.61 -8.96
CA ASP A 52 -11.50 -0.83 -9.98
C ASP A 52 -10.89 0.44 -9.39
N GLU A 53 -11.61 1.13 -8.50
CA GLU A 53 -11.10 2.29 -7.75
C GLU A 53 -9.85 1.93 -6.96
N ALA A 54 -9.87 0.84 -6.18
CA ALA A 54 -8.69 0.39 -5.44
C ALA A 54 -7.49 0.07 -6.35
N ARG A 55 -7.73 -0.45 -7.55
CA ARG A 55 -6.65 -0.71 -8.53
C ARG A 55 -6.06 0.57 -9.08
N GLU A 56 -6.91 1.52 -9.45
CA GLU A 56 -6.47 2.80 -10.00
C GLU A 56 -5.69 3.60 -8.95
N GLU A 57 -6.17 3.60 -7.71
CA GLU A 57 -5.53 4.27 -6.57
C GLU A 57 -4.16 3.66 -6.25
N SER A 58 -4.07 2.34 -6.01
CA SER A 58 -2.78 1.68 -5.77
C SER A 58 -1.79 1.88 -6.93
N ALA A 59 -2.27 1.89 -8.19
CA ALA A 59 -1.42 2.19 -9.34
C ALA A 59 -0.89 3.64 -9.32
N ASP A 60 -1.67 4.60 -8.80
CA ASP A 60 -1.24 5.98 -8.59
C ASP A 60 -0.22 6.11 -7.48
N HIS A 61 -0.47 5.46 -6.34
CA HIS A 61 0.45 5.42 -5.20
C HIS A 61 1.82 4.88 -5.63
N ARG A 62 1.86 3.78 -6.39
CA ARG A 62 3.14 3.26 -6.93
C ARG A 62 3.87 4.28 -7.79
N ARG A 63 3.18 4.94 -8.72
CA ARG A 63 3.80 5.94 -9.60
C ARG A 63 4.39 7.12 -8.80
N ARG A 64 3.71 7.54 -7.73
CA ARG A 64 4.20 8.60 -6.83
C ARG A 64 5.43 8.13 -6.03
N LEU A 65 5.43 6.90 -5.53
CA LEU A 65 6.58 6.33 -4.82
C LEU A 65 7.78 6.11 -5.74
N GLU A 66 7.56 5.64 -6.97
CA GLU A 66 8.61 5.50 -8.00
C GLU A 66 9.26 6.86 -8.28
N ALA A 67 8.46 7.92 -8.43
CA ALA A 67 8.97 9.27 -8.64
C ALA A 67 9.79 9.81 -7.45
N LEU A 68 9.49 9.40 -6.21
CA LEU A 68 10.31 9.73 -5.04
C LEU A 68 11.64 8.93 -5.06
N ILE A 69 11.59 7.65 -5.41
CA ILE A 69 12.79 6.78 -5.48
C ILE A 69 13.75 7.27 -6.56
N ASP A 70 13.24 7.70 -7.72
CA ASP A 70 14.06 8.21 -8.83
C ASP A 70 14.89 9.46 -8.46
N GLN A 71 14.51 10.15 -7.39
CA GLN A 71 15.23 11.32 -6.87
C GLN A 71 16.26 10.95 -5.78
N LEU A 72 16.22 9.74 -5.25
CA LEU A 72 17.17 9.25 -4.25
C LEU A 72 18.44 8.72 -4.92
N ASP A 73 19.61 9.05 -4.36
CA ASP A 73 20.90 8.44 -4.75
C ASP A 73 21.05 7.06 -4.08
N ALA A 74 20.19 6.12 -4.48
CA ALA A 74 20.07 4.81 -3.86
C ALA A 74 20.33 3.66 -4.85
N GLU A 75 20.97 2.59 -4.36
CA GLU A 75 21.12 1.36 -5.13
C GLU A 75 19.79 0.59 -5.16
N ALA A 76 19.29 0.31 -6.36
CA ALA A 76 18.08 -0.46 -6.54
C ALA A 76 18.24 -1.88 -5.96
N VAL A 77 17.41 -2.22 -4.97
CA VAL A 77 17.29 -3.58 -4.45
C VAL A 77 16.45 -4.42 -5.43
N PRO A 78 16.79 -5.69 -5.70
CA PRO A 78 15.98 -6.57 -6.53
C PRO A 78 14.56 -6.73 -6.01
N LEU A 79 13.58 -6.67 -6.90
CA LEU A 79 12.16 -6.76 -6.57
C LEU A 79 11.83 -8.05 -5.81
N GLU A 80 12.46 -9.18 -6.16
CA GLU A 80 12.23 -10.47 -5.50
C GLU A 80 12.73 -10.50 -4.04
N GLU A 81 13.66 -9.62 -3.67
CA GLU A 81 14.06 -9.44 -2.27
C GLU A 81 12.99 -8.66 -1.50
N ILE A 82 12.43 -7.62 -2.11
CA ILE A 82 11.37 -6.80 -1.49
C ILE A 82 10.08 -7.61 -1.31
N GLN A 83 9.66 -8.36 -2.33
CA GLN A 83 8.49 -9.24 -2.27
C GLN A 83 8.58 -10.24 -1.10
N ARG A 84 9.74 -10.86 -0.90
CA ARG A 84 9.95 -11.78 0.24
C ARG A 84 9.84 -11.08 1.59
N LEU A 85 10.27 -9.82 1.70
CA LEU A 85 10.13 -9.04 2.93
C LEU A 85 8.66 -8.70 3.21
N VAL A 86 7.89 -8.38 2.17
CA VAL A 86 6.46 -8.12 2.26
C VAL A 86 5.71 -9.39 2.63
N GLU A 87 5.97 -10.51 1.96
CA GLU A 87 5.34 -11.80 2.28
C GLU A 87 5.56 -12.21 3.74
N ALA A 88 6.78 -12.03 4.26
CA ALA A 88 7.10 -12.40 5.62
C ALA A 88 6.45 -11.50 6.69
N ARG A 89 6.06 -10.27 6.34
CA ARG A 89 5.63 -9.24 7.32
C ARG A 89 4.17 -8.81 7.17
N TYR A 90 3.62 -8.90 5.97
CA TYR A 90 2.36 -8.29 5.59
C TYR A 90 1.42 -9.23 4.83
N ALA A 91 1.91 -10.29 4.16
CA ALA A 91 1.02 -11.25 3.50
C ALA A 91 0.60 -12.38 4.46
N GLN A 92 -0.57 -12.24 5.10
CA GLN A 92 -1.22 -13.38 5.75
C GLN A 92 -2.54 -13.73 5.06
N THR A 93 -2.60 -14.98 4.59
CA THR A 93 -3.75 -15.72 4.05
C THR A 93 -4.34 -15.22 2.71
N GLY A 94 -4.74 -16.17 1.87
CA GLY A 94 -5.51 -15.90 0.65
C GLY A 94 -7.00 -16.09 0.93
N PRO A 95 -7.89 -15.30 0.31
CA PRO A 95 -9.31 -15.34 0.63
C PRO A 95 -10.02 -16.59 0.09
N GLU A 96 -11.06 -17.03 0.82
CA GLU A 96 -12.03 -18.03 0.37
C GLU A 96 -13.44 -17.42 0.32
N GLY A 97 -14.05 -17.34 -0.85
CA GLY A 97 -15.41 -16.81 -1.06
C GLY A 97 -15.53 -15.27 -1.12
N PHE A 98 -16.74 -14.77 -1.38
CA PHE A 98 -17.03 -13.33 -1.52
C PHE A 98 -16.65 -12.49 -0.30
N ASP A 99 -17.07 -12.92 0.90
CA ASP A 99 -16.70 -12.21 2.13
C ASP A 99 -15.18 -12.21 2.32
N GLY A 100 -14.51 -13.30 1.93
CA GLY A 100 -13.06 -13.38 1.90
C GLY A 100 -12.43 -12.29 1.03
N ILE A 101 -12.98 -12.02 -0.16
CA ILE A 101 -12.49 -10.99 -1.09
C ILE A 101 -12.56 -9.59 -0.46
N LEU A 102 -13.70 -9.23 0.13
CA LEU A 102 -13.86 -7.92 0.76
C LEU A 102 -12.98 -7.79 2.02
N TYR A 103 -12.85 -8.86 2.80
CA TYR A 103 -11.91 -8.89 3.92
C TYR A 103 -10.46 -8.76 3.47
N ASP A 104 -10.08 -9.39 2.36
CA ASP A 104 -8.73 -9.31 1.80
C ASP A 104 -8.44 -7.91 1.27
N GLN A 105 -9.42 -7.27 0.63
CA GLN A 105 -9.32 -5.87 0.21
C GLN A 105 -9.14 -4.95 1.42
N LEU A 106 -10.05 -5.03 2.40
CA LEU A 106 -9.96 -4.24 3.63
C LEU A 106 -8.62 -4.42 4.33
N HIS A 107 -8.13 -5.67 4.41
CA HIS A 107 -6.85 -5.96 5.03
C HIS A 107 -5.67 -5.37 4.26
N GLY A 108 -5.77 -5.32 2.93
CA GLY A 108 -4.81 -4.64 2.06
C GLY A 108 -4.68 -3.16 2.40
N GLU A 109 -5.81 -2.44 2.35
CA GLU A 109 -5.87 -1.00 2.66
C GLU A 109 -5.37 -0.71 4.09
N GLU A 110 -5.83 -1.47 5.10
CA GLU A 110 -5.40 -1.29 6.49
C GLU A 110 -3.89 -1.50 6.66
N THR A 111 -3.33 -2.44 5.89
CA THR A 111 -1.90 -2.76 5.95
C THR A 111 -1.05 -1.66 5.32
N ALA A 112 -1.47 -1.14 4.17
CA ALA A 112 -0.81 -0.03 3.49
C ALA A 112 -0.94 1.26 4.32
N TYR A 113 -2.15 1.62 4.79
CA TYR A 113 -2.39 2.71 5.73
C TYR A 113 -1.39 2.69 6.90
N LYS A 114 -1.33 1.56 7.62
CA LYS A 114 -0.46 1.43 8.80
C LYS A 114 1.01 1.52 8.43
N PHE A 115 1.40 0.97 7.29
CA PHE A 115 2.77 1.08 6.81
C PHE A 115 3.16 2.54 6.58
N TYR A 116 2.32 3.34 5.93
CA TYR A 116 2.61 4.76 5.70
C TYR A 116 2.58 5.56 6.99
N ASP A 117 1.66 5.28 7.91
CA ASP A 117 1.62 5.92 9.23
C ASP A 117 2.95 5.69 10.00
N ASP A 118 3.39 4.44 10.09
CA ASP A 118 4.67 4.06 10.71
C ASP A 118 5.88 4.72 10.00
N LEU A 119 5.84 4.83 8.67
CA LEU A 119 6.92 5.44 7.88
C LEU A 119 7.00 6.94 8.09
N ILE A 120 5.85 7.63 8.07
CA ILE A 120 5.75 9.07 8.32
C ILE A 120 6.26 9.38 9.72
N GLU A 121 5.81 8.65 10.75
CA GLU A 121 6.29 8.82 12.12
C GLU A 121 7.81 8.65 12.21
N ALA A 122 8.37 7.63 11.56
CA ALA A 122 9.81 7.40 11.55
C ALA A 122 10.58 8.53 10.86
N ILE A 123 10.09 9.02 9.72
CA ILE A 123 10.71 10.14 9.00
C ILE A 123 10.63 11.41 9.85
N GLU A 124 9.50 11.73 10.48
CA GLU A 124 9.32 12.90 11.35
C GLU A 124 10.23 12.84 12.59
N ALA A 125 10.45 11.65 13.14
CA ALA A 125 11.36 11.44 14.28
C ALA A 125 12.86 11.44 13.89
N SER A 126 13.18 11.36 12.60
CA SER A 126 14.56 11.34 12.09
C SER A 126 15.13 12.75 11.92
N ASP A 127 16.41 12.93 12.27
CA ASP A 127 17.19 14.14 11.98
C ASP A 127 18.03 13.98 10.69
N THR A 128 17.73 12.97 9.87
CA THR A 128 18.50 12.67 8.65
C THR A 128 18.19 13.67 7.55
N ASP A 129 19.23 14.23 6.94
CA ASP A 129 19.14 14.96 5.69
C ASP A 129 19.18 13.98 4.52
N TYR A 130 18.03 13.76 3.89
CA TYR A 130 17.91 12.96 2.66
C TYR A 130 18.28 13.78 1.43
N ALA A 131 18.54 13.12 0.30
CA ALA A 131 18.64 13.80 -0.99
C ALA A 131 17.30 14.44 -1.44
N LEU A 132 16.17 13.91 -0.96
CA LEU A 132 14.82 14.43 -1.18
C LEU A 132 14.50 15.64 -0.32
N ASP A 133 13.66 16.54 -0.85
CA ASP A 133 13.00 17.55 -0.03
C ASP A 133 12.04 16.88 0.97
N ARG A 134 12.27 17.13 2.25
CA ARG A 134 11.53 16.47 3.34
C ARG A 134 10.07 16.90 3.39
N GLU A 135 9.76 18.15 3.03
CA GLU A 135 8.39 18.65 3.02
C GLU A 135 7.60 17.99 1.88
N GLU A 136 8.20 17.88 0.69
CA GLU A 136 7.61 17.17 -0.46
C GLU A 136 7.40 15.67 -0.19
N LEU A 137 8.41 15.01 0.39
CA LEU A 137 8.32 13.59 0.79
C LEU A 137 7.16 13.37 1.77
N LEU A 138 7.10 14.15 2.86
CA LEU A 138 6.05 14.00 3.86
C LEU A 138 4.67 14.39 3.31
N ALA A 139 4.58 15.40 2.45
CA ALA A 139 3.32 15.77 1.81
C ALA A 139 2.79 14.62 0.93
N THR A 140 3.67 14.01 0.13
CA THR A 140 3.30 12.89 -0.74
C THR A 140 2.84 11.68 0.06
N LEU A 141 3.59 11.28 1.09
CA LEU A 141 3.27 10.13 1.93
C LEU A 141 2.00 10.36 2.76
N LYS A 142 1.77 11.57 3.26
CA LYS A 142 0.56 11.90 4.03
C LYS A 142 -0.70 11.86 3.17
N ALA A 143 -0.59 12.31 1.91
CA ALA A 143 -1.69 12.20 0.96
C ALA A 143 -2.02 10.73 0.68
N ILE A 144 -1.01 9.89 0.40
CA ILE A 144 -1.21 8.43 0.23
C ILE A 144 -1.87 7.85 1.48
N ARG A 145 -1.36 8.14 2.68
CA ARG A 145 -1.94 7.63 3.94
C ARG A 145 -3.39 8.11 4.19
N GLU A 146 -3.80 9.24 3.61
CA GLU A 146 -5.19 9.72 3.70
C GLU A 146 -6.08 8.98 2.70
N GLU A 147 -5.62 8.80 1.46
CA GLU A 147 -6.25 8.01 0.40
C GLU A 147 -6.51 6.56 0.90
N GLU A 148 -5.49 5.91 1.46
CA GLU A 148 -5.61 4.57 2.08
C GLU A 148 -6.62 4.51 3.23
N ALA A 149 -6.74 5.59 4.02
CA ALA A 149 -7.71 5.65 5.11
C ALA A 149 -9.14 5.78 4.58
N ASP A 150 -9.32 6.54 3.50
CA ASP A 150 -10.59 6.66 2.80
C ASP A 150 -10.97 5.30 2.18
N GLY A 151 -10.03 4.58 1.56
CA GLY A 151 -10.23 3.22 1.05
C GLY A 151 -10.68 2.22 2.12
N VAL A 152 -10.05 2.24 3.31
CA VAL A 152 -10.52 1.45 4.48
C VAL A 152 -11.97 1.79 4.84
N GLU A 153 -12.32 3.07 4.89
CA GLU A 153 -13.66 3.53 5.24
C GLU A 153 -14.69 3.10 4.19
N GLU A 154 -14.36 3.19 2.91
CA GLU A 154 -15.21 2.80 1.78
C GLU A 154 -15.52 1.31 1.77
N VAL A 155 -14.51 0.46 1.90
CA VAL A 155 -14.69 -1.00 1.99
C VAL A 155 -15.51 -1.35 3.24
N THR A 156 -15.24 -0.72 4.38
CA THR A 156 -16.00 -0.95 5.63
C THR A 156 -17.48 -0.60 5.46
N LYS A 157 -17.79 0.60 4.94
CA LYS A 157 -19.17 1.02 4.66
C LYS A 157 -19.85 0.11 3.64
N PHE A 158 -19.11 -0.38 2.66
CA PHE A 158 -19.62 -1.33 1.67
C PHE A 158 -20.05 -2.64 2.32
N MET A 159 -19.20 -3.21 3.18
CA MET A 159 -19.51 -4.43 3.93
C MET A 159 -20.71 -4.24 4.86
N GLU A 160 -20.79 -3.12 5.58
CA GLU A 160 -21.91 -2.80 6.48
C GLU A 160 -23.26 -2.69 5.75
N ARG A 161 -23.29 -2.16 4.52
CA ARG A 161 -24.52 -2.06 3.72
C ARG A 161 -25.07 -3.42 3.26
N ARG A 162 -24.23 -4.45 3.25
CA ARG A 162 -24.57 -5.81 2.77
C ARG A 162 -24.82 -6.83 3.89
N ALA A 163 -24.50 -6.50 5.14
CA ALA A 163 -24.74 -7.32 6.33
C ALA A 163 -26.22 -7.37 6.75
#